data_AF-A0A497IH25-F1
#
_entry.id   AF-A0A497IH25-F1
#
_cell.length_a   1.000
_cell.length_b   1.000
_cell.length_c   1.000
_cell.angle_alpha   90.00
_cell.angle_beta   90.00
_cell.angle_gamma   90.00
#
_symmetry.space_group_name_H-M   'P 1'
#
loop_
_entity.id
_entity.type
_entity.pdbx_description
1 polymer ?
#
loop_
_entity_poly.entity_id
_entity_poly.type
_entity_poly.pdbx_seq_one_letter_code
_entity_poly.pdbx_strand_id
1 'polypeptide(L)'
;MKEYRVLPSCDLLVTEANYGDPSDSTCYFEENSKDFLEIAGGGEVVFGAYAFGKAQRAVKMLRNSGFEDPIGMSQKSLNLTRSLLKESGNLVGLSDDADVWIVPPHELSGIERSNRFVLTCRSDYHYYPAIHLSDHMDVRGLVAMVKHCQPEVTLLYHPRGDRPKKLADHLLSEELCTAIAAEEIPPTTLSKKIGR
;
A
#
# COMPACT_ATOMS: atom_id res chain seq x y z
N MET A 1 -7.63 2.70 4.56
CA MET A 1 -8.08 1.79 3.49
C MET A 1 -8.48 2.59 2.26
N LYS A 2 -8.20 2.12 1.04
CA LYS A 2 -8.72 2.76 -0.19
C LYS A 2 -10.25 2.67 -0.15
N GLU A 3 -10.93 3.81 -0.21
CA GLU A 3 -12.39 3.88 -0.13
C GLU A 3 -12.98 3.55 -1.50
N TYR A 4 -13.27 2.28 -1.77
CA TYR A 4 -13.90 1.90 -3.04
C TYR A 4 -15.40 2.26 -3.08
N ARG A 5 -16.02 2.52 -1.94
CA ARG A 5 -17.48 2.76 -1.82
C ARG A 5 -17.95 4.04 -2.49
N VAL A 6 -17.03 4.96 -2.78
CA VAL A 6 -17.31 6.20 -3.51
C VAL A 6 -17.19 6.03 -5.04
N LEU A 7 -16.69 4.88 -5.50
CA LEU A 7 -16.59 4.60 -6.93
C LEU A 7 -17.99 4.36 -7.52
N PRO A 8 -18.27 4.84 -8.73
CA PRO A 8 -19.54 4.59 -9.40
C PRO A 8 -19.58 3.16 -10.00
N SER A 9 -20.75 2.75 -10.48
CA SER A 9 -20.82 1.63 -11.41
C SER A 9 -20.04 1.95 -12.70
N CYS A 10 -19.53 0.95 -13.38
CA CYS A 10 -18.74 1.12 -14.60
C CYS A 10 -18.86 -0.07 -15.53
N ASP A 11 -18.50 0.07 -16.79
CA ASP A 11 -18.43 -1.07 -17.73
C ASP A 11 -17.06 -1.77 -17.65
N LEU A 12 -16.00 -1.00 -17.39
CA LEU A 12 -14.61 -1.46 -17.27
C LEU A 12 -13.98 -1.00 -15.96
N LEU A 13 -13.55 -1.96 -15.14
CA LEU A 13 -12.76 -1.72 -13.93
C LEU A 13 -11.31 -2.15 -14.16
N VAL A 14 -10.35 -1.24 -14.02
CA VAL A 14 -8.91 -1.54 -14.06
C VAL A 14 -8.34 -1.41 -12.66
N THR A 15 -7.85 -2.51 -12.06
CA THR A 15 -7.37 -2.50 -10.68
C THR A 15 -6.12 -3.35 -10.45
N GLU A 16 -5.34 -2.96 -9.43
CA GLU A 16 -4.24 -3.77 -8.93
C GLU A 16 -4.76 -5.05 -8.25
N ALA A 17 -3.91 -6.08 -8.15
CA ALA A 17 -4.16 -7.36 -7.50
C ALA A 17 -3.03 -7.74 -6.53
N ASN A 18 -2.47 -6.77 -5.80
CA ASN A 18 -1.40 -6.97 -4.81
C ASN A 18 -1.67 -8.09 -3.82
N TYR A 19 -2.91 -8.23 -3.40
CA TYR A 19 -3.38 -9.32 -2.55
C TYR A 19 -4.45 -10.15 -3.27
N GLY A 20 -4.28 -10.37 -4.58
CA GLY A 20 -5.24 -11.06 -5.45
C GLY A 20 -5.19 -12.59 -5.40
N ASP A 21 -4.85 -13.20 -4.27
CA ASP A 21 -4.88 -14.66 -4.16
C ASP A 21 -5.86 -15.08 -3.06
N PRO A 22 -7.11 -15.45 -3.43
CA PRO A 22 -8.13 -15.89 -2.47
C PRO A 22 -7.75 -17.15 -1.69
N SER A 23 -6.79 -17.94 -2.19
CA SER A 23 -6.30 -19.16 -1.55
C SER A 23 -5.13 -18.94 -0.59
N ASP A 24 -4.52 -17.75 -0.63
CA ASP A 24 -3.38 -17.37 0.22
C ASP A 24 -3.89 -16.60 1.44
N SER A 25 -3.77 -17.19 2.63
CA SER A 25 -4.19 -16.55 3.88
C SER A 25 -3.43 -15.25 4.17
N THR A 26 -2.25 -15.04 3.59
CA THR A 26 -1.47 -13.79 3.72
C THR A 26 -2.04 -12.65 2.87
N CYS A 27 -3.00 -12.95 1.98
CA CYS A 27 -3.80 -11.95 1.26
C CYS A 27 -5.03 -11.46 2.03
N TYR A 28 -5.19 -11.92 3.28
CA TYR A 28 -6.20 -11.46 4.22
C TYR A 28 -5.51 -10.80 5.41
N PHE A 29 -5.88 -9.56 5.72
CA PHE A 29 -5.34 -8.87 6.87
C PHE A 29 -6.34 -7.88 7.44
N GLU A 30 -6.25 -7.69 8.75
CA GLU A 30 -6.83 -6.55 9.44
C GLU A 30 -5.71 -5.55 9.73
N GLU A 31 -5.99 -4.27 9.52
CA GLU A 31 -5.04 -3.23 9.86
C GLU A 31 -4.97 -3.06 11.38
N ASN A 32 -3.76 -2.98 11.92
CA ASN A 32 -3.55 -2.72 13.33
C ASN A 32 -3.00 -1.30 13.54
N SER A 33 -3.89 -0.32 13.37
CA SER A 33 -3.56 1.09 13.59
C SER A 33 -3.33 1.43 15.06
N LYS A 34 -3.92 0.69 15.99
CA LYS A 34 -3.76 0.94 17.43
C LYS A 34 -2.35 0.64 17.89
N ASP A 35 -1.84 -0.56 17.58
CA ASP A 35 -0.46 -0.92 17.93
C ASP A 35 0.54 0.06 17.32
N PHE A 36 0.33 0.51 16.08
CA PHE A 36 1.17 1.53 15.47
C PHE A 36 1.24 2.82 16.31
N LEU A 37 0.08 3.33 16.75
CA LEU A 37 0.01 4.57 17.53
C LEU A 37 0.54 4.39 18.96
N GLU A 38 0.27 3.25 19.59
CA GLU A 38 0.76 2.92 20.94
C GLU A 38 2.30 2.81 20.94
N ILE A 39 2.88 2.11 19.96
CA ILE A 39 4.32 1.98 19.81
C ILE A 39 4.96 3.35 19.51
N ALA A 40 4.36 4.16 18.64
CA ALA A 40 4.86 5.49 18.35
C ALA A 40 4.80 6.42 19.58
N GLY A 41 3.73 6.33 20.37
CA GLY A 41 3.56 7.11 21.60
C GLY A 41 4.52 6.72 22.73
N GLY A 42 5.12 5.53 22.67
CA GLY A 42 6.17 5.09 23.59
C GLY A 42 7.54 5.74 23.36
N GLY A 43 7.72 6.43 22.21
CA GLY A 43 8.99 7.07 21.85
C GLY A 43 10.08 6.09 21.39
N GLU A 44 11.24 6.66 21.03
CA GLU A 44 12.45 5.93 20.61
C GLU A 44 12.23 4.77 19.60
N VAL A 45 11.53 5.03 18.50
CA VAL A 45 11.18 4.00 17.50
C VAL A 45 11.49 4.42 16.06
N VAL A 46 11.77 3.43 15.20
CA VAL A 46 11.86 3.61 13.75
C VAL A 46 10.95 2.66 13.00
N PHE A 47 10.20 3.21 12.05
CA PHE A 47 9.24 2.52 11.19
C PHE A 47 9.73 2.50 9.74
N GLY A 48 9.77 1.29 9.16
CA GLY A 48 10.04 1.05 7.75
C GLY A 48 8.79 1.28 6.91
N ALA A 49 8.79 2.33 6.08
CA ALA A 49 7.71 2.65 5.17
C ALA A 49 8.24 3.19 3.83
N TYR A 50 7.65 2.77 2.71
CA TYR A 50 8.02 3.31 1.40
C TYR A 50 7.82 4.83 1.37
N ALA A 51 8.76 5.53 0.73
CA ALA A 51 8.81 6.98 0.69
C ALA A 51 7.56 7.66 0.08
N PHE A 52 6.78 6.92 -0.70
CA PHE A 52 5.54 7.39 -1.31
C PHE A 52 4.36 6.47 -0.93
N GLY A 53 3.22 7.06 -0.61
CA GLY A 53 2.02 6.38 -0.09
C GLY A 53 2.13 6.13 1.40
N LYS A 54 2.93 5.14 1.81
CA LYS A 54 2.92 4.61 3.19
C LYS A 54 3.47 5.60 4.21
N ALA A 55 4.59 6.25 3.90
CA ALA A 55 5.19 7.24 4.79
C ALA A 55 4.21 8.39 5.08
N GLN A 56 3.52 8.89 4.04
CA GLN A 56 2.51 9.94 4.19
C GLN A 56 1.33 9.46 5.03
N ARG A 57 0.86 8.23 4.79
CA ARG A 57 -0.22 7.67 5.60
C ARG A 57 0.16 7.55 7.07
N ALA A 58 1.35 7.05 7.37
CA ALA A 58 1.84 6.91 8.75
C ALA A 58 1.93 8.29 9.44
N VAL A 59 2.49 9.30 8.78
CA VAL A 59 2.51 10.69 9.28
C VAL A 59 1.09 11.20 9.54
N LYS A 60 0.17 11.05 8.59
CA LYS A 60 -1.22 11.50 8.75
C LYS A 60 -1.91 10.82 9.94
N MET A 61 -1.65 9.53 10.16
CA MET A 61 -2.21 8.80 11.29
C MET A 61 -1.68 9.31 12.63
N LEU A 62 -0.38 9.57 12.75
CA LEU A 62 0.22 10.15 13.94
C LEU A 62 -0.31 11.56 14.22
N ARG A 63 -0.38 12.43 13.21
CA ARG A 63 -0.93 13.78 13.40
C ARG A 63 -2.40 13.75 13.80
N ASN A 64 -3.20 12.89 13.18
CA ASN A 64 -4.61 12.73 13.54
C ASN A 64 -4.83 12.14 14.94
N SER A 65 -3.84 11.44 15.52
CA SER A 65 -3.91 10.96 16.91
C SER A 65 -3.48 12.02 17.93
N GLY A 66 -3.08 13.22 17.48
CA GLY A 66 -2.56 14.28 18.35
C GLY A 66 -1.07 14.18 18.66
N PHE A 67 -0.30 13.39 17.90
CA PHE A 67 1.16 13.38 18.04
C PHE A 67 1.73 14.70 17.46
N GLU A 68 2.32 15.56 18.29
CA GLU A 68 2.82 16.88 17.89
C GLU A 68 4.34 16.94 17.70
N ASP A 69 5.07 15.97 18.28
CA ASP A 69 6.53 15.95 18.28
C ASP A 69 7.14 15.79 16.87
N PRO A 70 8.43 16.14 16.71
CA PRO A 70 9.15 15.96 15.45
C PRO A 70 9.12 14.50 14.97
N ILE A 71 8.84 14.30 13.67
CA ILE A 71 8.99 13.00 13.02
C ILE A 71 10.22 13.05 12.11
N GLY A 72 11.20 12.20 12.38
CA GLY A 72 12.41 12.04 11.58
C GLY A 72 12.16 11.26 10.30
N MET A 73 12.69 11.74 9.17
CA MET A 73 12.50 11.09 7.87
C MET A 73 13.74 11.18 6.98
N SER A 74 13.95 10.19 6.12
CA SER A 74 14.94 10.24 5.05
C SER A 74 14.62 11.37 4.08
N GLN A 75 15.64 12.01 3.50
CA GLN A 75 15.45 13.24 2.70
C GLN A 75 14.39 13.11 1.61
N LYS A 76 14.34 11.98 0.91
CA LYS A 76 13.32 11.72 -0.13
C LYS A 76 11.91 11.65 0.46
N SER A 77 11.74 10.91 1.55
CA SER A 77 10.47 10.77 2.26
C SER A 77 10.01 12.11 2.84
N LEU A 78 10.92 12.89 3.42
CA LEU A 78 10.67 14.23 3.93
C LEU A 78 10.13 15.16 2.83
N ASN A 79 10.84 15.26 1.71
CA ASN A 79 10.48 16.15 0.60
C ASN A 79 9.11 15.78 -0.01
N LEU A 80 8.88 14.49 -0.26
CA LEU A 80 7.60 14.01 -0.78
C LEU A 80 6.46 14.28 0.21
N THR A 81 6.68 14.02 1.50
CA THR A 81 5.65 14.18 2.53
C THR A 81 5.26 15.64 2.71
N ARG A 82 6.22 16.55 2.80
CA ARG A 82 5.95 18.01 2.84
C ARG A 82 5.20 18.51 1.60
N SER A 83 5.49 17.92 0.44
CA SER A 83 4.85 18.33 -0.82
C SER A 83 3.41 17.83 -0.95
N LEU A 84 3.10 16.66 -0.36
CA LEU A 84 1.82 15.96 -0.56
C LEU A 84 0.84 16.10 0.62
N LEU A 85 1.35 16.35 1.83
CA LEU A 85 0.53 16.53 3.03
C LEU A 85 0.60 17.97 3.52
N LYS A 86 -0.50 18.71 3.37
CA LYS A 86 -0.62 20.09 3.86
C LYS A 86 -0.45 20.20 5.38
N GLU A 87 -0.91 19.20 6.12
CA GLU A 87 -0.92 19.18 7.59
C GLU A 87 0.07 18.12 8.11
N SER A 88 1.31 18.15 7.61
CA SER A 88 2.33 17.17 8.02
C SER A 88 2.89 17.41 9.43
N GLY A 89 2.62 18.58 10.03
CA GLY A 89 3.24 19.01 11.29
C GLY A 89 4.76 19.15 11.16
N ASN A 90 5.46 19.04 12.29
CA ASN A 90 6.91 19.18 12.34
C ASN A 90 7.62 17.91 11.82
N LEU A 91 8.21 17.99 10.63
CA LEU A 91 9.01 16.90 10.05
C LEU A 91 10.46 17.32 9.97
N VAL A 92 11.39 16.46 10.36
CA VAL A 92 12.82 16.75 10.43
C VAL A 92 13.66 15.73 9.65
N GLY A 93 14.90 16.10 9.31
CA GLY A 93 15.82 15.22 8.62
C GLY A 93 16.49 14.23 9.57
N LEU A 94 17.20 13.24 9.02
CA LEU A 94 17.93 12.24 9.82
C LEU A 94 19.13 12.82 10.61
N SER A 95 19.48 14.09 10.39
CA SER A 95 20.53 14.81 11.13
C SER A 95 20.01 15.50 12.39
N ASP A 96 18.69 15.57 12.55
CA ASP A 96 18.02 16.28 13.63
C ASP A 96 17.47 15.29 14.67
N ASP A 97 17.11 15.79 15.85
CA ASP A 97 16.58 14.97 16.93
C ASP A 97 15.06 14.73 16.78
N ALA A 98 14.64 13.49 17.02
CA ALA A 98 13.26 13.04 16.93
C ALA A 98 13.10 11.70 17.66
N ASP A 99 11.96 11.45 18.30
CA ASP A 99 11.70 10.16 18.95
C ASP A 99 11.04 9.14 18.04
N VAL A 100 10.43 9.58 16.93
CA VAL A 100 9.74 8.71 15.98
C VAL A 100 10.30 8.93 14.59
N TRP A 101 10.73 7.85 13.95
CA TRP A 101 11.36 7.89 12.64
C TRP A 101 10.55 7.09 11.62
N ILE A 102 10.39 7.63 10.42
CA ILE A 102 9.74 6.96 9.29
C ILE A 102 10.70 6.98 8.10
N VAL A 103 11.30 5.83 7.82
CA VAL A 103 12.37 5.66 6.82
C VAL A 103 12.02 4.53 5.85
N PRO A 104 12.56 4.51 4.62
CA PRO A 104 12.46 3.35 3.74
C PRO A 104 12.95 2.06 4.43
N PRO A 105 12.32 0.89 4.19
CA PRO A 105 12.70 -0.34 4.89
C PRO A 105 14.18 -0.74 4.76
N HIS A 106 14.84 -0.37 3.67
CA HIS A 106 16.26 -0.66 3.45
C HIS A 106 17.22 0.22 4.29
N GLU A 107 16.72 1.31 4.87
CA GLU A 107 17.49 2.21 5.75
C GLU A 107 17.38 1.82 7.23
N LEU A 108 16.45 0.91 7.60
CA LEU A 108 16.24 0.48 8.98
C LEU A 108 17.50 -0.09 9.64
N SER A 109 18.37 -0.74 8.88
CA SER A 109 19.61 -1.32 9.39
C SER A 109 20.61 -0.25 9.85
N GLY A 110 20.59 0.93 9.22
CA GLY A 110 21.50 2.05 9.48
C GLY A 110 21.07 3.01 10.58
N ILE A 111 19.89 2.82 11.19
CA ILE A 111 19.40 3.65 12.30
C ILE A 111 19.73 2.97 13.63
N GLU A 112 20.48 3.65 14.49
CA GLU A 112 20.88 3.17 15.82
C GLU A 112 19.75 3.23 16.84
N ARG A 113 18.71 2.41 16.65
CA ARG A 113 17.58 2.25 17.59
C ARG A 113 17.31 0.78 17.85
N SER A 114 16.84 0.43 19.03
CA SER A 114 16.46 -0.96 19.38
C SER A 114 15.07 -1.30 18.82
N ASN A 115 14.12 -0.36 18.88
CA ASN A 115 12.75 -0.56 18.42
C ASN A 115 12.63 -0.26 16.93
N ARG A 116 12.59 -1.31 16.11
CA ARG A 116 12.46 -1.22 14.65
C ARG A 116 11.31 -2.09 14.16
N PHE A 117 10.41 -1.49 13.39
CA PHE A 117 9.27 -2.19 12.82
C PHE A 117 9.15 -1.87 11.33
N VAL A 118 8.55 -2.78 10.55
CA VAL A 118 8.16 -2.48 9.16
C VAL A 118 6.66 -2.34 9.10
N LEU A 119 6.17 -1.25 8.50
CA LEU A 119 4.75 -1.05 8.24
C LEU A 119 4.37 -1.84 6.99
N THR A 120 3.77 -3.00 7.17
CA THR A 120 3.43 -3.92 6.07
C THR A 120 2.40 -4.93 6.50
N CYS A 121 1.57 -5.39 5.56
CA CYS A 121 0.77 -6.60 5.71
C CYS A 121 1.32 -7.75 4.84
N ARG A 122 2.53 -7.61 4.30
CA ARG A 122 3.19 -8.70 3.57
C ARG A 122 3.91 -9.62 4.55
N SER A 123 3.83 -10.91 4.28
CA SER A 123 4.47 -11.98 5.07
C SER A 123 5.95 -12.20 4.74
N ASP A 124 6.48 -11.61 3.67
CA ASP A 124 7.84 -11.83 3.17
C ASP A 124 8.91 -10.90 3.79
N TYR A 125 8.50 -10.00 4.68
CA TYR A 125 9.42 -9.20 5.48
C TYR A 125 9.81 -9.95 6.76
N HIS A 126 10.92 -10.68 6.72
CA HIS A 126 11.37 -11.53 7.85
C HIS A 126 12.40 -10.87 8.77
N TYR A 127 13.00 -9.74 8.37
CA TYR A 127 14.12 -9.14 9.09
C TYR A 127 13.72 -8.26 10.28
N TYR A 128 12.50 -7.74 10.29
CA TYR A 128 11.97 -6.86 11.31
C TYR A 128 10.53 -7.24 11.65
N PRO A 129 10.07 -7.05 12.90
CA PRO A 129 8.67 -7.25 13.24
C PRO A 129 7.77 -6.35 12.39
N ALA A 130 6.66 -6.91 11.92
CA ALA A 130 5.70 -6.20 11.08
C ALA A 130 4.58 -5.58 11.92
N ILE A 131 4.20 -4.36 11.60
CA ILE A 131 2.94 -3.76 12.04
C ILE A 131 2.02 -3.70 10.81
N HIS A 132 0.84 -4.30 10.95
CA HIS A 132 -0.11 -4.46 9.84
C HIS A 132 -0.72 -3.13 9.42
N LEU A 133 -0.05 -2.46 8.48
CA LEU A 133 -0.52 -1.23 7.85
C LEU A 133 -0.24 -1.25 6.35
N SER A 134 -1.28 -1.39 5.52
CA SER A 134 -1.16 -1.57 4.08
C SER A 134 -1.95 -0.52 3.30
N ASP A 135 -1.36 0.04 2.24
CA ASP A 135 -2.04 1.02 1.38
C ASP A 135 -2.82 0.36 0.23
N HIS A 136 -2.85 -0.97 0.23
CA HIS A 136 -3.58 -1.80 -0.72
C HIS A 136 -4.78 -2.43 -0.02
N MET A 137 -5.78 -2.78 -0.81
CA MET A 137 -6.88 -3.63 -0.33
C MET A 137 -6.41 -5.07 -0.23
N ASP A 138 -6.89 -5.77 0.79
CA ASP A 138 -6.80 -7.21 0.88
C ASP A 138 -7.74 -7.86 -0.15
N VAL A 139 -7.73 -9.19 -0.26
CA VAL A 139 -8.55 -9.88 -1.26
C VAL A 139 -10.06 -9.65 -1.06
N ARG A 140 -10.52 -9.53 0.20
CA ARG A 140 -11.92 -9.24 0.53
C ARG A 140 -12.31 -7.87 -0.01
N GLY A 141 -11.47 -6.86 0.19
CA GLY A 141 -11.67 -5.51 -0.34
C GLY A 141 -11.68 -5.47 -1.87
N LEU A 142 -10.78 -6.22 -2.53
CA LEU A 142 -10.74 -6.32 -3.99
C LEU A 142 -12.05 -6.91 -4.55
N VAL A 143 -12.52 -8.03 -4.00
CA VAL A 143 -13.79 -8.65 -4.42
C VAL A 143 -14.98 -7.75 -4.10
N ALA A 144 -15.00 -7.11 -2.93
CA ALA A 144 -16.06 -6.18 -2.55
C ALA A 144 -16.12 -4.96 -3.47
N MET A 145 -14.97 -4.45 -3.93
CA MET A 145 -14.91 -3.37 -4.90
C MET A 145 -15.52 -3.78 -6.25
N VAL A 146 -15.21 -4.99 -6.74
CA VAL A 146 -15.83 -5.50 -7.98
C VAL A 146 -17.34 -5.61 -7.83
N LYS A 147 -17.82 -6.19 -6.72
CA LYS A 147 -19.26 -6.29 -6.42
C LYS A 147 -19.94 -4.93 -6.36
N HIS A 148 -19.27 -3.93 -5.79
CA HIS A 148 -19.77 -2.56 -5.68
C HIS A 148 -19.84 -1.85 -7.03
N CYS A 149 -18.79 -1.96 -7.85
CA CYS A 149 -18.70 -1.26 -9.13
C CYS A 149 -19.47 -1.95 -10.28
N GLN A 150 -19.87 -3.22 -10.10
CA GLN A 150 -20.63 -4.02 -11.06
C GLN A 150 -20.11 -3.93 -12.52
N PRO A 151 -18.80 -4.14 -12.77
CA PRO A 151 -18.24 -4.05 -14.11
C PRO A 151 -18.70 -5.17 -15.04
N GLU A 152 -18.84 -4.87 -16.33
CA GLU A 152 -18.93 -5.92 -17.35
C GLU A 152 -17.58 -6.65 -17.49
N VAL A 153 -16.48 -5.88 -17.46
CA VAL A 153 -15.11 -6.38 -17.58
C VAL A 153 -14.21 -5.82 -16.47
N THR A 154 -13.43 -6.69 -15.83
CA THR A 154 -12.37 -6.32 -14.89
C THR A 154 -11.00 -6.68 -15.47
N LEU A 155 -10.11 -5.69 -15.59
CA LEU A 155 -8.71 -5.87 -15.96
C LEU A 155 -7.82 -5.78 -14.71
N LEU A 156 -7.14 -6.89 -14.41
CA LEU A 156 -6.29 -7.02 -13.24
C LEU A 156 -4.82 -6.86 -13.62
N TYR A 157 -4.13 -5.91 -13.00
CA TYR A 157 -2.69 -5.71 -13.18
C TYR A 157 -1.99 -5.74 -11.83
N HIS A 158 -0.65 -5.83 -11.82
CA HIS A 158 0.23 -5.68 -10.64
C HIS A 158 -0.15 -6.48 -9.36
N PRO A 159 0.74 -7.31 -8.82
CA PRO A 159 2.13 -7.45 -9.16
C PRO A 159 2.29 -8.31 -10.40
N ARG A 160 3.53 -8.47 -10.86
CA ARG A 160 3.81 -9.51 -11.85
C ARG A 160 3.60 -10.90 -11.22
N GLY A 161 3.33 -11.90 -12.05
CA GLY A 161 3.14 -13.29 -11.62
C GLY A 161 1.66 -13.65 -11.44
N ASP A 162 1.38 -14.64 -10.60
CA ASP A 162 0.08 -15.33 -10.65
C ASP A 162 -1.07 -14.62 -9.95
N ARG A 163 -0.81 -13.61 -9.10
CA ARG A 163 -1.87 -12.96 -8.29
C ARG A 163 -2.98 -12.32 -9.14
N PRO A 164 -2.70 -11.52 -10.18
CA PRO A 164 -3.75 -11.01 -11.06
C PRO A 164 -4.58 -12.12 -11.71
N LYS A 165 -3.93 -13.21 -12.14
CA LYS A 165 -4.61 -14.36 -12.76
C LYS A 165 -5.50 -15.10 -11.77
N LYS A 166 -5.00 -15.41 -10.58
CA LYS A 166 -5.77 -16.09 -9.53
C LYS A 166 -7.02 -15.30 -9.12
N LEU A 167 -6.91 -13.97 -9.03
CA LEU A 167 -8.09 -13.13 -8.79
C LEU A 167 -9.03 -13.14 -10.00
N ALA A 168 -8.52 -13.11 -11.24
CA ALA A 168 -9.35 -13.21 -12.44
C ALA A 168 -10.17 -14.51 -12.45
N ASP A 169 -9.49 -15.64 -12.26
CA ASP A 169 -10.09 -16.98 -12.19
C ASP A 169 -11.17 -17.04 -11.09
N HIS A 170 -10.90 -16.44 -9.94
CA HIS A 170 -11.87 -16.36 -8.85
C HIS A 170 -13.12 -15.54 -9.21
N LEU A 171 -12.94 -14.33 -9.78
CA LEU A 171 -14.06 -13.48 -10.18
C LEU A 171 -14.93 -14.14 -11.25
N LEU A 172 -14.31 -14.88 -12.17
CA LEU A 172 -15.01 -15.71 -13.17
C LEU A 172 -15.78 -16.85 -12.51
N SER A 173 -15.16 -17.57 -11.56
CA SER A 173 -15.79 -18.71 -10.87
C SER A 173 -16.99 -18.31 -10.00
N GLU A 174 -16.97 -17.09 -9.47
CA GLU A 174 -18.05 -16.49 -8.68
C GLU A 174 -19.10 -15.79 -9.56
N GLU A 175 -18.96 -15.86 -10.90
CA GLU A 175 -19.85 -15.26 -11.90
C GLU A 175 -20.07 -13.75 -11.69
N LEU A 176 -19.05 -13.03 -11.21
CA LEU A 176 -19.17 -11.61 -10.87
C LEU A 176 -19.04 -10.68 -12.08
N CYS A 177 -18.13 -10.99 -13.00
CA CYS A 177 -17.89 -10.25 -14.23
C CYS A 177 -16.97 -11.06 -15.16
N THR A 178 -16.78 -10.59 -16.40
CA THR A 178 -15.62 -11.03 -17.18
C THR A 178 -14.35 -10.48 -16.53
N ALA A 179 -13.33 -11.32 -16.28
CA ALA A 179 -12.08 -10.88 -15.67
C ALA A 179 -10.86 -11.41 -16.44
N ILE A 180 -9.84 -10.56 -16.61
CA ILE A 180 -8.63 -10.87 -17.37
C ILE A 180 -7.41 -10.32 -16.64
N ALA A 181 -6.35 -11.10 -16.52
CA ALA A 181 -5.05 -10.58 -16.09
C ALA A 181 -4.36 -9.84 -17.24
N ALA A 182 -3.83 -8.64 -16.98
CA ALA A 182 -3.17 -7.83 -18.00
C ALA A 182 -1.99 -8.53 -18.68
N GLU A 183 -1.34 -9.47 -17.99
CA GLU A 183 -0.25 -10.29 -18.55
C GLU A 183 -0.73 -11.31 -19.59
N GLU A 184 -2.01 -11.65 -19.61
CA GLU A 184 -2.62 -12.57 -20.58
C GLU A 184 -3.07 -11.83 -21.86
N ILE A 185 -3.03 -10.50 -21.87
CA ILE A 185 -3.33 -9.71 -23.06
C ILE A 185 -2.10 -9.72 -23.99
N PRO A 186 -2.19 -10.32 -25.19
CA PRO A 186 -1.07 -10.33 -26.11
C PRO A 186 -0.74 -8.89 -26.54
N PRO A 187 0.55 -8.54 -26.68
CA PRO A 187 0.94 -7.23 -27.16
C PRO A 187 0.37 -7.01 -28.56
N THR A 188 -0.51 -6.02 -28.71
CA THR A 188 -0.97 -5.59 -30.02
C THR A 188 0.20 -4.99 -30.78
N THR A 189 0.63 -5.63 -31.88
CA THR A 189 1.53 -5.02 -32.86
C THR A 189 0.80 -3.82 -33.48
N LEU A 190 1.04 -2.63 -32.94
CA LEU A 190 0.73 -1.39 -33.64
C LEU A 190 1.63 -1.34 -34.88
N SER A 191 1.13 -1.86 -36.01
CA SER A 191 1.75 -1.62 -37.30
C SER A 191 1.73 -0.11 -37.52
N LYS A 192 2.87 0.54 -37.31
CA LYS A 192 3.09 1.90 -37.81
C LYS A 192 2.99 1.80 -39.34
N LYS A 193 1.80 2.02 -39.89
CA LYS A 193 1.67 2.47 -41.28
C LYS A 193 2.26 3.88 -41.32
N ILE A 194 3.57 3.95 -41.45
CA ILE A 194 4.26 5.15 -41.93
C ILE A 194 3.88 5.22 -43.40
N GLY A 195 2.85 6.01 -43.70
CA GLY A 195 2.52 6.40 -45.07
C GLY A 195 3.72 7.10 -45.68
N ARG A 196 4.12 6.64 -46.86
CA ARG A 196 5.10 7.27 -47.74
C ARG A 196 4.57 8.58 -48.29
#